data_AF-A0A2V9N1U4-F1
#
_entry.id   AF-A0A2V9N1U4-F1
#
_cell.length_a   1.000
_cell.length_b   1.000
_cell.length_c   1.000
_cell.angle_alpha   90.00
_cell.angle_beta   90.00
_cell.angle_gamma   90.00
#
_symmetry.space_group_name_H-M   'P 1'
#
loop_
_entity.id
_entity.type
_entity.pdbx_description
1 polymer ?
#
loop_
_entity_poly.entity_id
_entity_poly.type
_entity_poly.pdbx_seq_one_letter_code
_entity_poly.pdbx_strand_id
1 'polypeptide(L)' 'MDVEQTIADIERLEDIFAVPDTRPLNSSDISAANRRHDAALAHSPWFKLWQQYGVCCRSESPVFRPPEG' A
#
# COMPACT_ATOMS: atom_id res chain seq x y z
N MET A 1 27.31 -18.24 -22.21
CA MET A 1 26.02 -17.55 -21.98
C MET A 1 25.55 -17.04 -23.32
N ASP A 2 24.32 -17.36 -23.69
CA ASP A 2 23.72 -16.86 -24.92
C ASP A 2 23.00 -15.54 -24.62
N VAL A 3 23.40 -14.47 -25.30
CA VAL A 3 22.92 -13.11 -25.04
C VAL A 3 21.47 -12.99 -25.48
N GLU A 4 21.11 -13.56 -26.62
CA GLU A 4 19.73 -13.52 -27.14
C GLU A 4 18.78 -14.27 -26.22
N GLN A 5 19.18 -15.44 -25.72
CA GLN A 5 18.41 -16.16 -24.71
C GLN A 5 18.24 -15.34 -23.42
N THR A 6 19.28 -14.62 -22.99
CA THR A 6 19.22 -13.79 -21.78
C THR A 6 18.25 -12.61 -21.97
N ILE A 7 18.26 -11.98 -23.13
CA ILE A 7 17.33 -10.89 -23.48
C ILE A 7 15.89 -11.41 -23.48
N ALA A 8 15.64 -12.53 -24.15
CA ALA A 8 14.30 -13.13 -24.21
C ALA A 8 13.77 -13.52 -22.82
N ASP A 9 14.65 -13.99 -21.93
CA ASP A 9 14.26 -14.32 -20.55
C ASP A 9 13.91 -13.07 -19.73
N ILE A 10 14.63 -11.96 -19.93
CA ILE A 10 14.33 -10.68 -19.28
C ILE A 10 12.98 -10.14 -19.78
N GLU A 11 12.77 -10.07 -21.10
CA GLU A 11 11.53 -9.59 -21.69
C GLU A 11 10.33 -10.40 -21.19
N ARG A 12 10.47 -11.73 -21.11
CA ARG A 12 9.44 -12.60 -20.55
C ARG A 12 9.13 -12.32 -19.09
N LEU A 13 10.16 -12.00 -18.29
CA LEU A 13 9.93 -11.63 -16.89
C LEU A 13 9.22 -10.29 -16.79
N GLU A 14 9.62 -9.30 -17.59
CA GLU A 14 8.96 -7.99 -17.63
C GLU A 14 7.48 -8.11 -17.99
N ASP A 15 7.14 -8.95 -18.97
CA ASP A 15 5.76 -9.25 -19.34
C ASP A 15 4.96 -9.84 -18.17
N ILE A 16 5.55 -10.78 -17.42
CA ILE A 16 4.92 -11.38 -16.25
C ILE A 16 4.70 -10.33 -15.15
N PHE A 17 5.68 -9.45 -14.92
CA PHE A 17 5.58 -8.39 -13.91
C PHE A 17 4.62 -7.25 -14.30
N ALA A 18 4.32 -7.08 -15.58
CA ALA A 18 3.33 -6.12 -16.05
C ALA A 18 1.88 -6.56 -15.78
N VAL A 19 1.65 -7.86 -15.54
CA VAL A 19 0.32 -8.38 -15.23
C VAL A 19 -0.11 -7.91 -13.82
N PRO A 20 -1.35 -7.43 -13.65
CA PRO A 20 -1.86 -7.06 -12.33
C PRO A 20 -1.77 -8.23 -11.34
N ASP A 21 -1.25 -7.97 -10.13
CA ASP A 21 -1.30 -8.96 -9.05
C ASP A 21 -2.74 -9.13 -8.57
N THR A 22 -3.33 -10.30 -8.84
CA THR A 22 -4.72 -10.61 -8.50
C THR A 22 -4.87 -11.32 -7.15
N ARG A 23 -3.78 -11.51 -6.39
CA ARG A 23 -3.87 -12.15 -5.08
C ARG A 23 -4.65 -11.26 -4.11
N PRO A 24 -5.36 -11.85 -3.11
CA PRO A 24 -5.94 -11.06 -2.03
C PRO A 24 -4.87 -10.25 -1.30
N LEU A 25 -5.19 -9.00 -0.97
CA LEU A 25 -4.28 -8.13 -0.22
C LEU A 25 -4.01 -8.72 1.17
N ASN A 26 -2.73 -8.83 1.51
CA ASN A 26 -2.30 -9.14 2.86
C ASN A 26 -2.09 -7.85 3.69
N SER A 27 -1.76 -7.99 4.98
CA SER A 27 -1.55 -6.86 5.88
C SER A 27 -0.41 -5.93 5.45
N SER A 28 0.66 -6.47 4.86
CA SER A 28 1.78 -5.69 4.31
C SER A 28 1.34 -4.88 3.10
N ASP A 29 0.55 -5.48 2.19
CA ASP A 29 0.05 -4.79 1.00
C ASP A 29 -0.85 -3.61 1.39
N ILE A 30 -1.75 -3.82 2.37
CA ILE A 30 -2.62 -2.78 2.92
C ILE A 30 -1.79 -1.68 3.57
N SER A 31 -0.77 -2.04 4.36
CA SER A 31 0.14 -1.07 4.99
C SER A 31 0.89 -0.23 3.95
N ALA A 32 1.38 -0.86 2.89
CA ALA A 32 2.06 -0.17 1.78
C ALA A 32 1.12 0.77 1.02
N ALA A 33 -0.11 0.33 0.73
CA ALA A 33 -1.13 1.16 0.09
C ALA A 33 -1.49 2.38 0.95
N ASN A 34 -1.64 2.20 2.26
CA ASN A 34 -1.90 3.29 3.20
C ASN A 34 -0.74 4.29 3.23
N ARG A 35 0.51 3.84 3.31
CA ARG A 35 1.67 4.75 3.25
C ARG A 35 1.71 5.58 1.96
N ARG A 36 1.41 4.95 0.82
CA ARG A 36 1.36 5.65 -0.47
C ARG A 36 0.24 6.69 -0.51
N HIS A 37 -0.94 6.33 0.01
CA HIS A 37 -2.06 7.24 0.14
C HIS A 37 -1.71 8.45 1.02
N ASP A 38 -1.11 8.20 2.18
CA ASP A 38 -0.73 9.25 3.14
C ASP A 38 0.31 10.19 2.55
N ALA A 39 1.30 9.66 1.83
CA ALA A 39 2.30 10.45 1.13
C ALA A 39 1.67 11.32 0.03
N ALA A 40 0.74 10.77 -0.76
CA ALA A 40 0.07 11.50 -1.83
C ALA A 40 -0.81 12.65 -1.29
N LEU A 41 -1.42 12.47 -0.12
CA LEU A 41 -2.32 13.45 0.49
C LEU A 41 -1.64 14.33 1.55
N ALA A 42 -0.34 14.16 1.81
CA ALA A 42 0.39 14.89 2.85
C ALA A 42 0.24 16.42 2.77
N HIS A 43 0.01 16.96 1.58
CA HIS A 43 -0.17 18.40 1.36
C HIS A 43 -1.63 18.87 1.35
N SER A 44 -2.60 17.95 1.38
CA SER A 44 -4.03 18.28 1.39
C SER A 44 -4.44 18.87 2.74
N PRO A 45 -5.02 20.08 2.78
CA PRO A 45 -5.53 20.67 4.02
C PRO A 45 -6.60 19.81 4.70
N TRP A 46 -7.47 19.18 3.89
CA TRP A 46 -8.51 18.29 4.39
C TRP A 46 -7.94 17.01 5.01
N PHE A 47 -6.89 16.46 4.40
CA PHE A 47 -6.23 15.27 4.90
C PHE A 47 -5.57 15.53 6.27
N LYS A 48 -4.87 16.66 6.41
CA LYS A 48 -4.30 17.09 7.69
C LYS A 48 -5.37 17.27 8.76
N LEU A 49 -6.50 17.87 8.40
CA LEU A 49 -7.62 18.06 9.33
C LEU A 49 -8.17 16.71 9.81
N TRP A 50 -8.44 15.77 8.91
CA TRP A 50 -8.94 14.44 9.26
C TRP A 50 -7.95 13.63 10.10
N GLN A 51 -6.65 13.78 9.85
CA GLN A 51 -5.61 13.16 10.67
C GLN A 51 -5.63 13.72 12.10
N GLN A 52 -5.77 15.04 12.26
CA GLN A 52 -5.85 15.70 13.57
C GLN A 52 -7.05 15.20 14.40
N TYR A 53 -8.17 14.90 13.74
CA TYR A 53 -9.37 14.36 14.40
C TYR A 53 -9.42 12.82 14.46
N GLY A 54 -8.37 12.12 14.01
CA GLY A 54 -8.30 10.65 14.07
C GLY A 54 -9.32 9.93 13.18
N VAL A 55 -9.79 10.59 12.12
CA VAL A 55 -10.78 10.07 11.16
C VAL A 55 -10.11 9.18 10.11
N CYS A 56 -8.90 9.54 9.65
CA CYS A 56 -8.08 8.68 8.78
C CYS A 56 -6.76 8.32 9.43
N CYS A 57 -6.22 7.17 9.01
CA CYS A 57 -4.78 6.95 8.99
C CYS A 57 -4.20 6.99 10.41
N ARG A 58 -4.91 6.32 11.33
CA ARG A 58 -4.53 6.26 12.74
C ARG A 58 -3.15 5.62 12.85
N SER A 59 -2.27 6.26 13.61
CA SER A 59 -0.95 5.71 13.94
C SER A 59 -1.04 4.38 14.69
N GLU A 60 -2.19 4.12 15.34
CA GLU A 60 -2.45 2.94 16.15
C GLU A 60 -3.81 2.32 15.84
N SER A 61 -3.90 1.00 15.95
CA SER A 61 -5.17 0.27 15.87
C SER A 61 -6.14 0.80 16.93
N PRO A 62 -7.43 0.99 16.61
CA PRO A 62 -8.41 1.41 17.60
C PRO A 62 -8.47 0.39 18.74
N VAL A 63 -8.15 0.84 19.95
CA VAL A 63 -8.29 0.04 21.17
C VAL A 63 -9.76 0.09 21.58
N PHE A 64 -10.45 -1.05 21.48
CA PHE A 64 -11.79 -1.20 22.02
C PHE A 64 -11.73 -1.16 23.56
N ARG A 65 -12.32 -0.13 24.17
CA ARG A 65 -12.63 -0.16 25.62
C ARG A 65 -14.12 -0.45 25.78
N PRO A 66 -14.50 -1.61 26.34
CA PRO A 66 -15.89 -1.82 26.75
C PRO A 66 -16.26 -0.81 27.86
N PRO A 67 -17.55 -0.45 27.99
CA PRO A 67 -18.02 0.39 29.08
C PRO A 67 -17.72 -0.27 30.43
N GLU A 68 -17.22 0.49 31.38
CA GLU A 68 -17.06 0.05 32.77
C GLU A 68 -18.47 -0.16 33.34
N GLY A 69 -18.73 -1.37 33.83
CA GLY A 69 -20.00 -1.77 34.42
C GLY A 69 -20.23 -1.22 35.82
#